data_AF-A0A944Z469-F1
#
_entry.id   AF-A0A944Z469-F1
#
_cell.length_a   1.000
_cell.length_b   1.000
_cell.length_c   1.000
_cell.angle_alpha   90.00
_cell.angle_beta   90.00
_cell.angle_gamma   90.00
#
_symmetry.space_group_name_H-M   'P 1'
#
loop_
_entity.id
_entity.type
_entity.pdbx_description
1 polymer ?
#
loop_
_entity_poly.entity_id
_entity_poly.type
_entity_poly.pdbx_seq_one_letter_code
_entity_poly.pdbx_strand_id
1 'polypeptide(L)'
;MAIATRTLKDTKIATGSGAAGGKVTVLVNMNDNTTADSLVVDASGLAGHANGAKLDITRIWWALVQGTADDNTGWASLYFEGDTDVTAINLAGTGHYDGTAGKIENSATNTGATSGDIKLSAYGVSGYVMIELRKDESFTA
;
A
#
# COMPACT_ATOMS: atom_id res chain seq x y z
N MET A 1 -4.41 14.46 12.99
CA MET A 1 -3.95 13.17 12.46
C MET A 1 -5.04 12.35 11.79
N ALA A 2 -5.31 12.64 10.52
CA ALA A 2 -6.29 11.92 9.72
C ALA A 2 -5.61 11.30 8.50
N ILE A 3 -5.53 9.98 8.49
CA ILE A 3 -5.36 9.22 7.25
C ILE A 3 -6.75 8.89 6.72
N ALA A 4 -7.00 9.23 5.46
CA ALA A 4 -8.21 8.86 4.75
C ALA A 4 -7.85 8.05 3.52
N THR A 5 -8.42 6.85 3.40
CA THR A 5 -8.15 5.92 2.29
C THR A 5 -9.37 5.77 1.40
N ARG A 6 -9.13 5.53 0.12
CA ARG A 6 -10.17 5.23 -0.87
C ARG A 6 -9.66 4.24 -1.89
N THR A 7 -10.34 3.10 -2.01
CA THR A 7 -10.15 2.19 -3.14
C THR A 7 -10.77 2.82 -4.38
N LEU A 8 -9.92 3.19 -5.35
CA LEU A 8 -10.32 3.74 -6.66
C LEU A 8 -10.62 2.63 -7.66
N LYS A 9 -9.95 1.48 -7.51
CA LYS A 9 -10.10 0.33 -8.39
C LYS A 9 -9.88 -0.94 -7.58
N ASP A 10 -10.76 -1.91 -7.77
CA ASP A 10 -10.57 -3.29 -7.35
C ASP A 10 -11.04 -4.19 -8.49
N THR A 11 -10.09 -4.78 -9.21
CA THR A 11 -10.39 -5.64 -10.34
C THR A 11 -10.64 -7.05 -9.84
N LYS A 12 -11.85 -7.56 -10.07
CA LYS A 12 -12.17 -8.97 -9.83
C LYS A 12 -11.28 -9.87 -10.70
N ILE A 13 -10.78 -10.96 -10.12
CA ILE A 13 -10.08 -11.99 -10.88
C ILE A 13 -11.09 -12.68 -11.79
N ALA A 14 -10.85 -12.68 -13.10
CA ALA A 14 -11.67 -13.47 -14.03
C ALA A 14 -11.19 -14.93 -14.02
N THR A 15 -12.13 -15.88 -14.11
CA THR A 15 -11.82 -17.31 -14.17
C THR A 15 -10.81 -17.59 -15.29
N GLY A 16 -9.71 -18.27 -14.96
CA GLY A 16 -8.65 -18.61 -15.92
C GLY A 16 -7.60 -17.52 -16.20
N SER A 17 -7.58 -16.41 -15.44
CA SER A 17 -6.63 -15.29 -15.66
C SER A 17 -5.20 -15.53 -15.13
N GLY A 18 -4.92 -16.66 -14.50
CA GLY A 18 -3.62 -16.98 -13.90
C GLY A 18 -3.16 -15.96 -12.84
N ALA A 19 -1.85 -15.94 -12.54
CA ALA A 19 -1.19 -15.09 -11.54
C ALA A 19 -1.23 -13.57 -11.82
N ALA A 20 -1.92 -13.16 -12.89
CA ALA A 20 -1.95 -11.79 -13.40
C ALA A 20 -3.28 -11.07 -13.12
N GLY A 21 -4.22 -11.71 -12.42
CA GLY A 21 -5.64 -11.44 -12.68
C GLY A 21 -6.17 -10.05 -12.29
N GLY A 22 -5.67 -9.41 -11.23
CA GLY A 22 -6.33 -8.23 -10.68
C GLY A 22 -5.41 -7.08 -10.31
N LYS A 23 -5.88 -5.87 -10.57
CA LYS A 23 -5.26 -4.62 -10.13
C LYS A 23 -6.11 -3.96 -9.06
N VAL A 24 -5.44 -3.39 -8.08
CA VAL A 24 -6.06 -2.56 -7.04
C VAL A 24 -5.40 -1.19 -7.10
N THR A 25 -6.17 -0.12 -6.93
CA THR A 25 -5.63 1.23 -6.84
C THR A 25 -6.24 1.91 -5.63
N VAL A 26 -5.39 2.43 -4.74
CA VAL A 26 -5.81 3.10 -3.51
C VAL A 26 -5.22 4.50 -3.47
N LEU A 27 -6.04 5.47 -3.09
CA LEU A 27 -5.61 6.84 -2.75
C LEU A 27 -5.60 6.98 -1.23
N VAL A 28 -4.46 7.41 -0.70
CA VAL A 28 -4.25 7.73 0.70
C VAL A 28 -4.02 9.24 0.80
N ASN A 29 -4.83 9.93 1.59
CA ASN A 29 -4.61 11.33 1.95
C ASN A 29 -4.21 11.43 3.42
N MET A 30 -3.23 12.29 3.68
CA MET A 30 -2.67 12.53 5.02
C MET A 30 -2.62 14.03 5.27
N ASN A 31 -2.93 14.46 6.48
CA ASN A 31 -2.93 15.88 6.84
C ASN A 31 -2.01 16.23 8.02
N ASP A 32 -1.27 15.25 8.54
CA ASP A 32 -0.50 15.36 9.78
C ASP A 32 0.43 14.13 9.91
N ASN A 33 1.32 14.15 10.91
CA ASN A 33 2.10 12.98 11.35
C ASN A 33 1.19 11.77 11.63
N THR A 34 1.72 10.55 11.80
CA THR A 34 1.01 9.39 12.38
C THR A 34 1.60 9.03 13.75
N THR A 35 0.78 8.72 14.76
CA THR A 35 1.26 8.22 16.07
C THR A 35 1.56 6.73 16.06
N ALA A 36 1.01 6.00 15.08
CA ALA A 36 1.21 4.59 14.84
C ALA A 36 0.94 4.27 13.36
N ASP A 37 1.42 3.12 12.90
CA ASP A 37 1.14 2.63 11.55
C ASP A 37 -0.37 2.53 11.31
N SER A 38 -0.82 3.11 10.20
CA SER A 38 -2.24 3.12 9.82
C SER A 38 -2.48 2.13 8.69
N LEU A 39 -3.50 1.28 8.84
CA LEU A 39 -3.96 0.41 7.76
C LEU A 39 -4.48 1.26 6.59
N VAL A 40 -3.83 1.16 5.44
CA VAL A 40 -4.22 1.90 4.22
C VAL A 40 -4.85 1.03 3.15
N VAL A 41 -4.60 -0.28 3.21
CA VAL A 41 -5.26 -1.29 2.39
C VAL A 41 -5.64 -2.46 3.27
N ASP A 42 -6.94 -2.73 3.40
CA ASP A 42 -7.48 -3.97 3.96
C ASP A 42 -7.71 -4.93 2.80
N ALA A 43 -6.83 -5.91 2.66
CA ALA A 43 -6.84 -6.86 1.57
C ALA A 43 -8.00 -7.85 1.67
N SER A 44 -8.45 -8.15 2.89
CA SER A 44 -9.58 -9.07 3.14
C SER A 44 -10.90 -8.53 2.57
N GLY A 45 -11.01 -7.20 2.43
CA GLY A 45 -12.13 -6.53 1.76
C GLY A 45 -12.10 -6.55 0.23
N LEU A 46 -11.02 -7.06 -0.39
CA LEU A 46 -10.86 -7.04 -1.86
C LEU A 46 -11.45 -8.29 -2.52
N ALA A 47 -11.91 -8.12 -3.76
CA ALA A 47 -12.51 -9.19 -4.54
C ALA A 47 -11.53 -10.37 -4.73
N GLY A 48 -11.93 -11.56 -4.29
CA GLY A 48 -11.15 -12.77 -4.48
C GLY A 48 -10.03 -12.97 -3.47
N HIS A 49 -10.00 -12.23 -2.37
CA HIS A 49 -9.04 -12.46 -1.29
C HIS A 49 -9.19 -13.88 -0.72
N ALA A 50 -8.06 -14.49 -0.42
CA ALA A 50 -7.93 -15.71 0.35
C ALA A 50 -6.79 -15.55 1.35
N ASN A 51 -6.84 -16.30 2.45
CA ASN A 51 -5.77 -16.33 3.44
C ASN A 51 -4.42 -16.69 2.80
N GLY A 52 -3.43 -15.83 3.03
CA GLY A 52 -2.10 -15.93 2.41
C GLY A 52 -1.92 -15.11 1.13
N ALA A 53 -2.99 -14.54 0.57
CA ALA A 53 -2.89 -13.74 -0.65
C ALA A 53 -2.14 -12.41 -0.44
N LYS A 54 -1.38 -12.00 -1.45
CA LYS A 54 -0.45 -10.86 -1.38
C LYS A 54 -0.72 -9.82 -2.47
N LEU A 55 -0.45 -8.57 -2.13
CA LEU A 55 -0.48 -7.44 -3.04
C LEU A 55 0.94 -6.92 -3.27
N ASP A 56 1.39 -6.96 -4.52
CA ASP A 56 2.66 -6.37 -4.93
C ASP A 56 2.46 -4.92 -5.38
N ILE A 57 3.40 -4.03 -5.07
CA ILE A 57 3.33 -2.64 -5.56
C ILE A 57 3.89 -2.56 -6.98
N THR A 58 3.07 -2.12 -7.92
CA THR A 58 3.49 -1.92 -9.31
C THR A 58 3.78 -0.46 -9.63
N ARG A 59 3.04 0.48 -9.03
CA ARG A 59 3.26 1.93 -9.22
C ARG A 59 2.88 2.73 -8.00
N ILE A 60 3.52 3.88 -7.83
CA ILE A 60 3.16 4.87 -6.80
C ILE A 60 3.26 6.27 -7.39
N TRP A 61 2.36 7.16 -7.02
CA TRP A 61 2.50 8.61 -7.20
C TRP A 61 2.28 9.29 -5.87
N TRP A 62 3.13 10.26 -5.53
CA TRP A 62 3.01 10.96 -4.26
C TRP A 62 3.38 12.44 -4.39
N ALA A 63 2.79 13.24 -3.53
CA ALA A 63 3.25 14.59 -3.23
C ALA A 63 3.11 14.80 -1.73
N LEU A 64 4.24 15.02 -1.06
CA LEU A 64 4.35 15.20 0.37
C LEU A 64 4.84 16.62 0.67
N VAL A 65 4.21 17.25 1.66
CA VAL A 65 4.56 18.56 2.18
C VAL A 65 5.01 18.38 3.63
N GLN A 66 6.24 18.78 3.91
CA GLN A 66 6.79 18.74 5.26
C GLN A 66 6.01 19.70 6.19
N GLY A 67 5.67 19.22 7.38
CA GLY A 67 5.10 20.05 8.44
C GLY A 67 6.14 20.99 9.07
N THR A 68 5.65 22.01 9.79
CA THR A 68 6.51 23.01 10.45
C THR A 68 6.88 22.66 11.89
N ALA A 69 6.29 21.60 12.46
CA ALA A 69 6.53 21.14 13.83
C ALA A 69 7.28 19.81 13.83
N ASP A 70 8.26 19.71 14.73
CA ASP A 70 9.12 18.57 15.05
C ASP A 70 10.21 18.19 14.02
N ASP A 71 11.35 17.83 14.59
CA ASP A 71 12.63 17.62 13.95
C ASP A 71 12.55 16.61 12.79
N ASN A 72 12.56 17.13 11.55
CA ASN A 72 13.02 16.50 10.31
C ASN A 72 12.82 14.98 10.15
N THR A 73 11.57 14.57 9.94
CA THR A 73 11.32 13.25 9.35
C THR A 73 10.42 13.28 8.12
N GLY A 74 10.46 14.37 7.33
CA GLY A 74 9.57 14.66 6.18
C GLY A 74 9.45 13.60 5.08
N TRP A 75 8.89 12.44 5.41
CA TRP A 75 8.66 11.29 4.55
C TRP A 75 7.43 10.49 5.03
N ALA A 76 6.96 9.59 4.18
CA ALA A 76 6.00 8.55 4.55
C ALA A 76 6.59 7.17 4.24
N SER A 77 6.36 6.19 5.09
CA SER A 77 6.79 4.81 4.89
C SER A 77 5.59 3.93 4.60
N LEU A 78 5.70 3.11 3.56
CA LEU A 78 4.75 2.03 3.27
C LEU A 78 5.32 0.71 3.78
N TYR A 79 4.46 -0.11 4.36
CA TYR A 79 4.81 -1.43 4.89
C TYR A 79 3.85 -2.48 4.35
N PHE A 80 4.39 -3.65 4.06
CA PHE A 80 3.61 -4.87 3.92
C PHE A 80 3.34 -5.45 5.29
N GLU A 81 2.07 -5.69 5.60
CA GLU A 81 1.68 -6.26 6.88
C GLU A 81 2.06 -7.75 6.98
N GLY A 82 2.70 -8.10 8.08
CA GLY A 82 3.18 -9.45 8.37
C GLY A 82 3.07 -9.81 9.85
N ASP A 83 3.49 -11.02 10.20
CA ASP A 83 3.83 -11.37 11.59
C ASP A 83 4.90 -10.41 12.13
N THR A 84 5.78 -9.98 11.23
CA THR A 84 6.61 -8.79 11.37
C THR A 84 6.48 -7.98 10.08
N ASP A 85 6.09 -6.72 10.23
CA ASP A 85 5.90 -5.84 9.09
C ASP A 85 7.22 -5.63 8.33
N VAL A 86 7.12 -5.60 6.99
CA VAL A 86 8.27 -5.38 6.11
C VAL A 86 8.14 -4.02 5.45
N THR A 87 9.16 -3.17 5.58
CA THR A 87 9.21 -1.89 4.88
C THR A 87 9.22 -2.12 3.37
N ALA A 88 8.20 -1.61 2.68
CA ALA A 88 8.12 -1.64 1.23
C ALA A 88 8.95 -0.53 0.60
N ILE A 89 8.70 0.73 1.00
CA ILE A 89 9.40 1.91 0.47
C ILE A 89 9.19 3.15 1.35
N ASN A 90 10.20 4.04 1.40
CA ASN A 90 10.09 5.37 1.98
C ASN A 90 9.91 6.42 0.86
N LEU A 91 8.96 7.34 1.05
CA LEU A 91 8.56 8.36 0.09
C LEU A 91 8.87 9.74 0.67
N ALA A 92 9.61 10.57 -0.05
CA ALA A 92 9.90 11.95 0.35
C ALA A 92 9.62 12.92 -0.80
N GLY A 93 9.26 14.15 -0.47
CA GLY A 93 8.94 15.19 -1.45
C GLY A 93 7.82 14.79 -2.43
N THR A 94 8.03 15.02 -3.72
CA THR A 94 7.08 14.67 -4.79
C THR A 94 7.76 13.74 -5.78
N GLY A 95 7.05 12.71 -6.23
CA GLY A 95 7.63 11.76 -7.16
C GLY A 95 6.66 10.68 -7.61
N HIS A 96 7.23 9.73 -8.35
CA HIS A 96 6.52 8.54 -8.77
C HIS A 96 7.48 7.35 -8.89
N TYR A 97 6.91 6.16 -8.73
CA TYR A 97 7.52 4.88 -9.06
C TYR A 97 6.67 4.29 -10.19
N ASP A 98 7.24 4.16 -11.37
CA ASP A 98 6.52 3.75 -12.58
C ASP A 98 6.52 2.24 -12.82
N GLY A 99 7.26 1.49 -12.00
CA GLY A 99 7.43 0.04 -12.07
C GLY A 99 8.41 -0.43 -13.15
N THR A 100 9.13 0.47 -13.82
CA THR A 100 10.11 0.08 -14.86
C THR A 100 11.30 -0.69 -14.29
N ALA A 101 11.63 -0.46 -13.02
CA ALA A 101 12.64 -1.20 -12.27
C ALA A 101 12.15 -2.58 -11.75
N GLY A 102 10.90 -2.95 -12.01
CA GLY A 102 10.24 -4.14 -11.48
C GLY A 102 9.03 -3.79 -10.62
N LYS A 103 8.38 -4.80 -10.04
CA LYS A 103 7.41 -4.63 -8.96
C LYS A 103 8.13 -4.73 -7.62
N ILE A 104 7.65 -4.03 -6.60
CA ILE A 104 8.07 -4.25 -5.22
C ILE A 104 7.22 -5.39 -4.68
N GLU A 105 7.83 -6.57 -4.60
CA GLU A 105 7.13 -7.79 -4.19
C GLU A 105 6.90 -7.80 -2.67
N ASN A 106 5.69 -8.21 -2.29
CA ASN A 106 5.35 -8.36 -0.88
C ASN A 106 6.03 -9.61 -0.30
N SER A 107 7.05 -9.37 0.51
CA SER A 107 7.84 -10.42 1.18
C SER A 107 7.46 -10.64 2.64
N ALA A 108 6.39 -10.00 3.14
CA ALA A 108 5.94 -10.18 4.51
C ALA A 108 5.37 -11.59 4.72
N THR A 109 5.85 -12.27 5.77
CA THR A 109 5.31 -13.58 6.17
C THR A 109 4.02 -13.37 6.94
N ASN A 110 2.90 -13.86 6.39
CA ASN A 110 1.57 -13.85 7.02
C ASN A 110 0.64 -14.70 6.14
N THR A 111 0.00 -15.69 6.74
CA THR A 111 -0.92 -16.64 6.07
C THR A 111 -2.38 -16.47 6.52
N GLY A 112 -2.68 -15.44 7.32
CA GLY A 112 -4.00 -15.16 7.87
C GLY A 112 -4.83 -14.20 7.01
N ALA A 113 -5.89 -13.66 7.61
CA ALA A 113 -6.82 -12.76 6.93
C ALA A 113 -6.20 -11.39 6.58
N THR A 114 -5.20 -10.95 7.35
CA THR A 114 -4.47 -9.70 7.11
C THR A 114 -3.35 -9.85 6.07
N SER A 115 -3.22 -11.02 5.44
CA SER A 115 -2.25 -11.20 4.37
C SER A 115 -2.58 -10.27 3.21
N GLY A 116 -1.58 -9.50 2.78
CA GLY A 116 -1.72 -8.54 1.69
C GLY A 116 -2.13 -7.15 2.16
N ASP A 117 -2.41 -6.96 3.45
CA ASP A 117 -2.64 -5.64 4.04
C ASP A 117 -1.40 -4.76 3.88
N ILE A 118 -1.65 -3.45 3.74
CA ILE A 118 -0.61 -2.44 3.60
C ILE A 118 -0.84 -1.37 4.64
N LYS A 119 0.22 -1.01 5.35
CA LYS A 119 0.23 0.08 6.32
C LYS A 119 1.02 1.27 5.82
N LEU A 120 0.72 2.43 6.38
CA LEU A 120 1.48 3.65 6.18
C LEU A 120 1.75 4.34 7.51
N SER A 121 2.98 4.84 7.67
CA SER A 121 3.31 5.87 8.66
C SER A 121 3.71 7.16 7.95
N ALA A 122 3.12 8.28 8.37
CA ALA A 122 3.47 9.62 7.93
C ALA A 122 4.34 10.27 8.99
N TYR A 123 5.51 10.76 8.64
CA TYR A 123 6.46 11.31 9.60
C TYR A 123 6.57 12.82 9.40
N GLY A 124 5.74 13.57 10.12
CA GLY A 124 5.69 15.04 9.97
C GLY A 124 5.39 15.51 8.54
N VAL A 125 4.53 14.80 7.80
CA VAL A 125 4.13 15.15 6.43
C VAL A 125 2.62 15.22 6.25
N SER A 126 2.19 16.05 5.31
CA SER A 126 0.85 16.03 4.74
C SER A 126 0.92 15.78 3.23
N GLY A 127 -0.20 15.48 2.59
CA GLY A 127 -0.29 15.27 1.15
C GLY A 127 -0.99 13.98 0.79
N TYR A 128 -0.53 13.34 -0.30
CA TYR A 128 -1.15 12.11 -0.79
C TYR A 128 -0.14 11.08 -1.26
N VAL A 129 -0.57 9.82 -1.23
CA VAL A 129 0.07 8.68 -1.88
C VAL A 129 -1.00 7.90 -2.62
N MET A 130 -0.82 7.69 -3.92
CA MET A 130 -1.65 6.84 -4.74
C MET A 130 -0.85 5.61 -5.15
N ILE A 131 -1.39 4.41 -4.89
CA ILE A 131 -0.69 3.14 -5.03
C ILE A 131 -1.45 2.28 -6.04
N GLU A 132 -0.77 1.80 -7.08
CA GLU A 132 -1.25 0.70 -7.92
C GLU A 132 -0.62 -0.60 -7.47
N LEU A 133 -1.46 -1.60 -7.23
CA LEU A 133 -1.11 -2.90 -6.70
C LEU A 133 -1.54 -4.00 -7.68
N ARG A 134 -0.83 -5.13 -7.60
CA ARG A 134 -1.13 -6.36 -8.33
C ARG A 134 -1.45 -7.47 -7.33
N LYS A 135 -2.61 -8.11 -7.53
CA LYS A 135 -2.97 -9.35 -6.86
C LYS A 135 -2.05 -10.47 -7.32
N ASP A 136 -1.50 -11.21 -6.37
CA ASP A 136 -0.75 -12.44 -6.63
C ASP A 136 -1.67 -13.59 -7.10
N GLU A 137 -1.09 -14.77 -7.27
CA GLU A 137 -1.80 -15.97 -7.71
C GLU A 137 -2.74 -16.57 -6.67
N SER A 138 -2.63 -16.15 -5.42
CA SER A 138 -3.47 -16.64 -4.32
C SER A 138 -4.84 -15.96 -4.29
N PHE A 139 -5.03 -14.86 -5.02
CA PHE A 139 -6.35 -14.29 -5.25
C PHE A 139 -7.15 -15.12 -6.26
N THR A 140 -8.42 -15.43 -5.94
CA THR A 140 -9.28 -16.33 -6.72
C THR A 140 -10.48 -15.63 -7.35
N ALA A 141 -11.08 -16.24 -8.38
CA ALA A 141 -12.23 -15.72 -9.13
C ALA A 141 -13.59 -15.94 -8.45
#